data_AF-A0ABD0WMF6-F1
#
_entry.id   AF-A0ABD0WMF6-F1
#
_cell.length_a   1.000
_cell.length_b   1.000
_cell.length_c   1.000
_cell.angle_alpha   90.00
_cell.angle_beta   90.00
_cell.angle_gamma   90.00
#
_symmetry.space_group_name_H-M   'P 1'
#
loop_
_entity.id
_entity.type
_entity.pdbx_description
1 polymer ?
#
loop_
_entity_poly.entity_id
_entity_poly.type
_entity_poly.pdbx_seq_one_letter_code
_entity_poly.pdbx_strand_id
1 'polypeptide(L)'
;MVRITENLIRRRAEHNNCEIFSLEEVSLHQQDIEKIEHIDRWCKNLKILYLQNNLIPRIENVHRLKKLEYLNLTLNNIELIENLEGCESLQKLDLTVNFVGKLSSVESLKNNIHLRELFLIGNPCIEFEGYRQYVVATLPQLKYLDGKEIVRSERIKAGQGLEGVRRRIEELEGEYLRKRAGDRLEDQTQEKGESQPEKKKESVSSAKENKPGFDGRWYSDINNTVPVSGNNKENRSGEEPVEKTSSLSSEEQEKEFWEKPCAFTPESRLEAHRHLEKKKNKENG
;
A
#
# COMPACT_ATOMS: atom_id res chain seq x y z
N MET A 1 -5.82 -14.32 -0.44
CA MET A 1 -6.70 -13.44 0.35
C MET A 1 -7.45 -14.25 1.40
N VAL A 2 -6.95 -14.22 2.63
CA VAL A 2 -7.64 -14.81 3.78
C VAL A 2 -8.72 -13.82 4.23
N ARG A 3 -9.95 -14.30 4.38
CA ARG A 3 -11.08 -13.51 4.88
C ARG A 3 -11.47 -13.94 6.27
N ILE A 4 -12.01 -13.00 7.04
CA ILE A 4 -12.60 -13.30 8.33
C ILE A 4 -13.89 -14.09 8.09
N THR A 5 -13.85 -15.39 8.40
CA THR A 5 -15.00 -16.29 8.30
C THR A 5 -15.51 -16.64 9.68
N GLU A 6 -16.79 -17.01 9.77
CA GLU A 6 -17.38 -17.47 11.03
C GLU A 6 -16.62 -18.67 11.60
N ASN A 7 -16.20 -19.59 10.74
CA ASN A 7 -15.40 -20.75 11.13
C ASN A 7 -14.04 -20.36 11.72
N LEU A 8 -13.38 -19.33 11.19
CA LEU A 8 -12.13 -18.82 11.73
C LEU A 8 -12.33 -18.30 13.16
N ILE A 9 -13.38 -17.51 13.39
CA ILE A 9 -13.69 -16.97 14.71
C ILE A 9 -14.08 -18.11 15.67
N ARG A 10 -14.89 -19.08 15.24
CA ARG A 10 -15.28 -20.22 16.07
C ARG A 10 -14.08 -21.03 16.54
N ARG A 11 -13.10 -21.30 15.67
CA ARG A 11 -11.82 -21.94 16.06
C ARG A 11 -11.04 -21.12 17.08
N ARG A 12 -11.09 -19.78 16.99
CA ARG A 12 -10.43 -18.91 17.97
C ARG A 12 -11.22 -18.77 19.27
N ALA A 13 -12.52 -19.10 19.26
CA ALA A 13 -13.42 -19.12 20.40
C ALA A 13 -13.49 -20.48 21.11
N GLU A 14 -12.54 -21.39 20.88
CA GLU A 14 -12.52 -22.72 21.52
C GLU A 14 -12.60 -22.65 23.05
N HIS A 15 -11.96 -21.65 23.66
CA HIS A 15 -12.01 -21.39 25.10
C HIS A 15 -13.33 -20.77 25.59
N ASN A 16 -14.21 -20.36 24.67
CA ASN A 16 -15.56 -19.83 24.94
C ASN A 16 -16.63 -20.77 24.39
N ASN A 17 -16.45 -22.10 24.50
CA ASN A 17 -17.37 -23.11 24.00
C ASN A 17 -17.73 -22.97 22.51
N CYS A 18 -16.86 -22.36 21.71
CA CYS A 18 -17.11 -22.00 20.30
C CYS A 18 -18.32 -21.06 20.09
N GLU A 19 -18.75 -20.36 21.15
CA GLU A 19 -19.78 -19.33 21.08
C GLU A 19 -19.17 -17.99 20.66
N ILE A 20 -19.67 -17.45 19.55
CA ILE A 20 -19.17 -16.19 18.97
C ILE A 20 -19.92 -14.96 19.50
N PHE A 21 -21.16 -15.13 19.97
CA PHE A 21 -22.02 -14.02 20.40
C PHE A 21 -21.68 -13.49 21.80
N SER A 22 -21.22 -14.37 22.69
CA SER A 22 -20.80 -14.07 24.06
C SER A 22 -19.32 -13.70 24.15
N LEU A 23 -18.58 -13.77 23.04
CA LEU A 23 -17.14 -13.64 23.02
C LEU A 23 -16.69 -12.23 23.38
N GLU A 24 -15.85 -12.13 24.41
CA GLU A 24 -15.32 -10.86 24.90
C GLU A 24 -13.93 -10.54 24.30
N GLU A 25 -13.17 -11.56 23.92
CA GLU A 25 -11.81 -11.40 23.37
C GLU A 25 -11.61 -12.26 22.13
N VAL A 26 -11.03 -11.67 21.09
CA VAL A 26 -10.70 -12.34 19.83
C VAL A 26 -9.26 -12.04 19.44
N SER A 27 -8.48 -13.08 19.22
CA SER A 27 -7.13 -12.99 18.68
C SER A 27 -7.06 -13.49 17.24
N LEU A 28 -6.81 -12.57 16.30
CA LEU A 28 -6.68 -12.80 14.85
C LEU A 28 -5.33 -12.27 14.36
N HIS A 29 -4.26 -12.61 15.07
CA HIS A 29 -2.91 -12.23 14.69
C HIS A 29 -2.37 -13.12 13.56
N GLN A 30 -1.57 -12.53 12.67
CA GLN A 30 -0.84 -13.27 11.62
C GLN A 30 -1.73 -14.17 10.77
N GLN A 31 -2.85 -13.62 10.28
CA GLN A 31 -3.82 -14.35 9.47
C GLN A 31 -3.90 -13.81 8.02
N ASP A 32 -2.99 -12.92 7.64
CA ASP A 32 -2.94 -12.29 6.32
C ASP A 32 -4.31 -11.69 5.91
N ILE A 33 -5.02 -11.14 6.92
CA ILE A 33 -6.34 -10.55 6.73
C ILE A 33 -6.17 -9.24 5.97
N GLU A 34 -6.84 -9.15 4.83
CA GLU A 34 -6.85 -7.94 4.02
C GLU A 34 -8.09 -7.07 4.30
N LYS A 35 -9.14 -7.61 4.93
CA LYS A 35 -10.38 -6.87 5.23
C LYS A 35 -11.02 -7.31 6.53
N ILE A 36 -11.48 -6.33 7.31
CA ILE A 36 -12.32 -6.56 8.49
C ILE A 36 -13.75 -6.74 8.01
N GLU A 37 -14.27 -7.96 8.01
CA GLU A 37 -15.64 -8.25 7.58
C GLU A 37 -16.40 -8.98 8.70
N HIS A 38 -17.68 -8.65 8.87
CA HIS A 38 -18.68 -9.37 9.68
C HIS A 38 -18.46 -9.49 11.20
N ILE A 39 -17.34 -8.99 11.75
CA ILE A 39 -17.07 -9.01 13.21
C ILE A 39 -18.18 -8.30 13.99
N ASP A 40 -18.65 -7.16 13.49
CA ASP A 40 -19.75 -6.36 14.06
C ASP A 40 -21.08 -7.13 14.16
N ARG A 41 -21.30 -8.14 13.31
CA ARG A 41 -22.52 -8.95 13.31
C ARG A 41 -22.42 -10.11 14.29
N TRP A 42 -21.25 -10.76 14.34
CA TRP A 42 -21.04 -11.98 15.11
C TRP A 42 -20.69 -11.70 16.58
N CYS A 43 -19.78 -10.77 16.84
CA CYS A 43 -19.17 -10.57 18.16
C CYS A 43 -19.64 -9.26 18.80
N LYS A 44 -20.94 -9.13 19.10
CA LYS A 44 -21.51 -7.88 19.65
C LYS A 44 -21.00 -7.52 21.05
N ASN A 45 -20.55 -8.52 21.81
CA ASN A 45 -20.05 -8.35 23.18
C ASN A 45 -18.52 -8.21 23.28
N LEU A 46 -17.85 -8.06 22.13
CA LEU A 46 -16.40 -8.00 22.08
C LEU A 46 -15.87 -6.77 22.82
N LYS A 47 -14.92 -7.00 23.72
CA LYS A 47 -14.17 -5.99 24.47
C LYS A 47 -12.75 -5.82 23.93
N ILE A 48 -12.12 -6.90 23.50
CA ILE A 48 -10.72 -6.89 23.06
C ILE A 48 -10.60 -7.55 21.68
N LEU A 49 -9.99 -6.83 20.74
CA LEU A 49 -9.74 -7.31 19.38
C LEU A 49 -8.26 -7.16 19.01
N TYR A 50 -7.58 -8.28 18.81
CA TYR A 50 -6.22 -8.31 18.29
C TYR A 50 -6.21 -8.64 16.81
N LEU A 51 -5.76 -7.68 15.99
CA LEU A 51 -5.59 -7.79 14.54
C LEU A 51 -4.14 -7.48 14.13
N GLN A 52 -3.19 -7.67 15.04
CA GLN A 52 -1.77 -7.42 14.81
C GLN A 52 -1.18 -8.26 13.68
N ASN A 53 -0.26 -7.65 12.92
CA ASN A 53 0.45 -8.28 11.81
C ASN A 53 -0.51 -8.90 10.77
N ASN A 54 -1.36 -8.05 10.20
CA ASN A 54 -2.23 -8.37 9.06
C ASN A 54 -2.01 -7.32 7.96
N LEU A 55 -2.80 -7.39 6.89
CA LEU A 55 -2.63 -6.55 5.70
C LEU A 55 -3.84 -5.62 5.52
N ILE A 56 -4.46 -5.19 6.62
CA ILE A 56 -5.71 -4.44 6.61
C ILE A 56 -5.42 -3.00 6.14
N PRO A 57 -5.99 -2.54 5.00
CA PRO A 57 -5.71 -1.21 4.47
C PRO A 57 -6.60 -0.13 5.10
N ARG A 58 -7.76 -0.51 5.64
CA ARG A 58 -8.77 0.42 6.19
C ARG A 58 -9.52 -0.21 7.34
N ILE A 59 -9.91 0.64 8.29
CA ILE A 59 -10.77 0.26 9.42
C ILE A 59 -12.22 0.32 8.94
N GLU A 60 -12.86 -0.83 8.82
CA GLU A 60 -14.26 -0.96 8.43
C GLU A 60 -14.96 -2.03 9.29
N ASN A 61 -16.30 -2.00 9.34
CA ASN A 61 -17.11 -3.00 10.07
C ASN A 61 -16.77 -3.18 11.57
N VAL A 62 -16.35 -2.11 12.25
CA VAL A 62 -16.16 -2.06 13.72
C VAL A 62 -17.17 -1.16 14.43
N HIS A 63 -17.85 -0.28 13.70
CA HIS A 63 -18.77 0.75 14.21
C HIS A 63 -19.90 0.26 15.15
N ARG A 64 -20.30 -1.01 15.12
CA ARG A 64 -21.36 -1.54 16.00
C ARG A 64 -20.85 -2.14 17.31
N LEU A 65 -19.53 -2.23 17.48
CA LEU A 65 -18.90 -2.84 18.65
C LEU A 65 -18.86 -1.85 19.83
N LYS A 66 -20.04 -1.58 20.40
CA LYS A 66 -20.21 -0.61 21.50
C LYS A 66 -19.39 -0.94 22.76
N LYS A 67 -19.14 -2.23 23.00
CA LYS A 67 -18.39 -2.74 24.16
C LYS A 67 -16.89 -2.86 23.92
N LEU A 68 -16.40 -2.52 22.73
CA LEU A 68 -14.98 -2.66 22.41
C LEU A 68 -14.19 -1.65 23.25
N GLU A 69 -13.29 -2.16 24.09
CA GLU A 69 -12.42 -1.39 24.98
C GLU A 69 -11.00 -1.28 24.43
N TYR A 70 -10.50 -2.33 23.78
CA TYR A 70 -9.15 -2.36 23.20
C TYR A 70 -9.16 -2.88 21.77
N LEU A 71 -8.60 -2.07 20.87
CA LEU A 71 -8.37 -2.43 19.48
C LEU A 71 -6.87 -2.35 19.17
N ASN A 72 -6.29 -3.50 18.82
CA ASN A 72 -4.89 -3.60 18.40
C ASN A 72 -4.82 -3.86 16.89
N LEU A 73 -4.32 -2.87 16.15
CA LEU A 73 -4.10 -2.90 14.71
C LEU A 73 -2.62 -2.68 14.37
N THR A 74 -1.71 -3.10 15.25
CA THR A 74 -0.27 -2.98 15.02
C THR A 74 0.17 -3.73 13.76
N LEU A 75 1.17 -3.18 13.05
CA LEU A 75 1.72 -3.79 11.83
C LEU A 75 0.62 -4.10 10.78
N ASN A 76 -0.19 -3.10 10.44
CA ASN A 76 -1.20 -3.17 9.38
C ASN A 76 -0.96 -2.09 8.31
N ASN A 77 -1.81 -2.07 7.29
CA ASN A 77 -1.69 -1.18 6.14
C ASN A 77 -2.60 0.05 6.23
N ILE A 78 -2.97 0.46 7.44
CA ILE A 78 -4.00 1.49 7.63
C ILE A 78 -3.44 2.86 7.24
N GLU A 79 -4.10 3.51 6.29
CA GLU A 79 -3.73 4.88 5.85
C GLU A 79 -4.57 5.98 6.51
N LEU A 80 -5.77 5.63 6.98
CA LEU A 80 -6.77 6.58 7.47
C LEU A 80 -7.46 6.04 8.72
N ILE A 81 -7.60 6.89 9.73
CA ILE A 81 -8.40 6.59 10.93
C ILE A 81 -9.85 7.00 10.66
N GLU A 82 -10.72 6.02 10.48
CA GLU A 82 -12.15 6.23 10.20
C GLU A 82 -13.00 5.11 10.82
N ASN A 83 -14.32 5.28 10.83
CA ASN A 83 -15.31 4.27 11.24
C ASN A 83 -15.22 3.79 12.71
N LEU A 84 -14.58 4.56 13.60
CA LEU A 84 -14.46 4.26 15.03
C LEU A 84 -15.47 5.01 15.91
N GLU A 85 -16.28 5.90 15.33
CA GLU A 85 -17.21 6.76 16.06
C GLU A 85 -18.25 6.00 16.90
N GLY A 86 -18.66 4.80 16.45
CA GLY A 86 -19.64 3.97 17.15
C GLY A 86 -19.05 3.09 18.28
N CYS A 87 -17.73 3.06 18.44
CA CYS A 87 -17.05 2.32 19.52
C CYS A 87 -17.04 3.16 20.81
N GLU A 88 -18.20 3.30 21.44
CA GLU A 88 -18.41 4.18 22.61
C GLU A 88 -17.47 3.84 23.79
N SER A 89 -17.22 2.55 24.04
CA SER A 89 -16.38 2.08 25.16
C SER A 89 -14.88 2.02 24.88
N LEU A 90 -14.42 2.49 23.72
CA LEU A 90 -13.02 2.34 23.30
C LEU A 90 -12.10 3.12 24.24
N GLN A 91 -11.18 2.43 24.90
CA GLN A 91 -10.23 2.98 25.87
C GLN A 91 -8.81 3.02 25.32
N LYS A 92 -8.43 2.03 24.50
CA LYS A 92 -7.09 1.89 23.96
C LYS A 92 -7.13 1.57 22.47
N LEU A 93 -6.39 2.34 21.69
CA LEU A 93 -6.20 2.12 20.25
C LEU A 93 -4.71 2.06 19.92
N ASP A 94 -4.30 0.95 19.32
CA ASP A 94 -2.93 0.75 18.88
C ASP A 94 -2.84 0.68 17.36
N LEU A 95 -2.21 1.68 16.76
CA LEU A 95 -1.96 1.81 15.33
C LEU A 95 -0.44 1.84 15.04
N THR A 96 0.38 1.25 15.91
CA THR A 96 1.84 1.23 15.76
C THR A 96 2.25 0.55 14.44
N VAL A 97 3.18 1.18 13.70
CA VAL A 97 3.72 0.75 12.40
C VAL A 97 2.62 0.52 11.36
N ASN A 98 1.80 1.56 11.16
CA ASN A 98 0.85 1.67 10.06
C ASN A 98 1.30 2.75 9.07
N PHE A 99 0.44 3.14 8.12
CA PHE A 99 0.73 4.16 7.12
C PHE A 99 -0.18 5.38 7.24
N VAL A 100 -0.59 5.71 8.46
CA VAL A 100 -1.46 6.86 8.72
C VAL A 100 -0.73 8.15 8.35
N GLY A 101 -1.09 8.71 7.20
CA GLY A 101 -0.50 9.94 6.69
C GLY A 101 -1.39 11.17 6.85
N LYS A 102 -2.69 10.97 7.08
CA LYS A 102 -3.65 12.06 7.30
C LYS A 102 -3.92 12.21 8.79
N LEU A 103 -3.22 13.13 9.45
CA LEU A 103 -3.37 13.39 10.88
C LEU A 103 -4.73 14.00 11.23
N SER A 104 -5.36 14.75 10.31
CA SER A 104 -6.73 15.24 10.41
C SER A 104 -7.75 14.13 10.67
N SER A 105 -7.43 12.89 10.32
CA SER A 105 -8.31 11.73 10.59
C SER A 105 -8.48 11.44 12.08
N VAL A 106 -7.56 11.90 12.93
CA VAL A 106 -7.66 11.81 14.39
C VAL A 106 -8.89 12.56 14.93
N GLU A 107 -9.44 13.53 14.20
CA GLU A 107 -10.67 14.21 14.59
C GLU A 107 -11.88 13.26 14.71
N SER A 108 -11.88 12.13 13.98
CA SER A 108 -12.93 11.10 14.10
C SER A 108 -12.98 10.48 15.51
N LEU A 109 -11.86 10.46 16.22
CA LEU A 109 -11.74 9.92 17.57
C LEU A 109 -12.31 10.85 18.65
N LYS A 110 -12.71 12.08 18.31
CA LYS A 110 -13.32 13.03 19.27
C LYS A 110 -14.58 12.46 19.92
N ASN A 111 -15.33 11.64 19.19
CA ASN A 111 -16.56 11.02 19.68
C ASN A 111 -16.30 9.89 20.70
N ASN A 112 -15.09 9.31 20.72
CA ASN A 112 -14.72 8.26 21.67
C ASN A 112 -14.34 8.89 23.02
N ILE A 113 -15.35 9.17 23.84
CA ILE A 113 -15.20 9.85 25.14
C ILE A 113 -14.34 9.07 26.15
N HIS A 114 -14.26 7.74 26.00
CA HIS A 114 -13.52 6.87 26.90
C HIS A 114 -12.08 6.59 26.44
N LEU A 115 -11.66 7.11 25.29
CA LEU A 115 -10.34 6.86 24.72
C LEU A 115 -9.25 7.53 25.57
N ARG A 116 -8.36 6.71 26.15
CA ARG A 116 -7.30 7.14 27.08
C ARG A 116 -5.90 6.91 26.52
N GLU A 117 -5.71 5.86 25.73
CA GLU A 117 -4.41 5.47 25.19
C GLU A 117 -4.45 5.39 23.66
N LEU A 118 -3.54 6.10 23.01
CA LEU A 118 -3.37 6.09 21.56
C LEU A 118 -1.89 5.89 21.22
N PHE A 119 -1.62 4.93 20.35
CA PHE A 119 -0.27 4.67 19.82
C PHE A 119 -0.28 4.85 18.31
N LEU A 120 0.56 5.75 17.84
CA LEU A 120 0.74 6.08 16.43
C LEU A 120 2.20 5.97 16.00
N ILE A 121 3.07 5.40 16.85
CA ILE A 121 4.50 5.19 16.58
C ILE A 121 4.71 4.47 15.24
N GLY A 122 5.69 4.89 14.43
CA GLY A 122 5.97 4.28 13.12
C GLY A 122 4.97 4.60 12.02
N ASN A 123 4.16 5.66 12.16
CA ASN A 123 3.34 6.21 11.08
C ASN A 123 3.98 7.46 10.46
N PRO A 124 3.75 7.73 9.16
CA PRO A 124 4.25 8.94 8.48
C PRO A 124 3.82 10.25 9.18
N CYS A 125 2.66 10.27 9.83
CA CYS A 125 2.16 11.46 10.52
C CYS A 125 3.03 11.95 11.70
N ILE A 126 3.96 11.13 12.21
CA ILE A 126 4.88 11.53 13.30
C ILE A 126 5.90 12.54 12.81
N GLU A 127 6.26 12.49 11.52
CA GLU A 127 7.25 13.39 10.93
C GLU A 127 6.74 14.83 10.85
N PHE A 128 5.42 15.04 10.99
CA PHE A 128 4.82 16.36 10.94
C PHE A 128 5.20 17.21 12.15
N GLU A 129 5.72 18.40 11.88
CA GLU A 129 6.08 19.34 12.94
C GLU A 129 4.82 19.76 13.73
N GLY A 130 4.83 19.50 15.03
CA GLY A 130 3.67 19.76 15.89
C GLY A 130 2.63 18.64 15.94
N TYR A 131 2.91 17.46 15.39
CA TYR A 131 2.08 16.25 15.50
C TYR A 131 1.49 16.05 16.90
N ARG A 132 2.37 15.98 17.92
CA ARG A 132 1.97 15.75 19.31
C ARG A 132 1.07 16.86 19.84
N GLN A 133 1.42 18.11 19.51
CA GLN A 133 0.64 19.28 19.92
C GLN A 133 -0.78 19.24 19.33
N TYR A 134 -0.91 18.87 18.06
CA TYR A 134 -2.19 18.73 17.39
C TYR A 134 -3.05 17.62 17.99
N VAL A 135 -2.49 16.43 18.21
CA VAL A 135 -3.25 15.31 18.79
C VAL A 135 -3.72 15.65 20.20
N VAL A 136 -2.86 16.22 21.03
CA VAL A 136 -3.19 16.60 22.42
C VAL A 136 -4.26 17.69 22.49
N ALA A 137 -4.23 18.65 21.57
CA ALA A 137 -5.23 19.71 21.49
C ALA A 137 -6.57 19.22 20.90
N THR A 138 -6.51 18.31 19.93
CA THR A 138 -7.69 17.76 19.23
C THR A 138 -8.44 16.74 20.08
N LEU A 139 -7.73 15.94 20.88
CA LEU A 139 -8.28 14.89 21.75
C LEU A 139 -8.08 15.23 23.24
N PRO A 140 -8.97 16.04 23.85
CA PRO A 140 -8.89 16.40 25.25
C PRO A 140 -9.02 15.21 26.22
N GLN A 141 -9.70 14.14 25.81
CA GLN A 141 -9.93 12.94 26.61
C GLN A 141 -8.70 12.03 26.77
N LEU A 142 -7.71 12.17 25.88
CA LEU A 142 -6.54 11.29 25.82
C LEU A 142 -5.62 11.50 27.03
N LYS A 143 -5.18 10.41 27.67
CA LYS A 143 -4.27 10.44 28.84
C LYS A 143 -2.83 10.11 28.45
N TYR A 144 -2.64 9.14 27.55
CA TYR A 144 -1.33 8.73 27.05
C TYR A 144 -1.30 8.76 25.53
N LEU A 145 -0.22 9.30 25.00
CA LEU A 145 0.08 9.30 23.57
C LEU A 145 1.48 8.75 23.36
N ASP A 146 1.59 7.68 22.57
CA ASP A 146 2.85 6.99 22.25
C ASP A 146 3.62 6.54 23.49
N GLY A 147 2.89 6.04 24.50
CA GLY A 147 3.45 5.61 25.78
C GLY A 147 3.87 6.75 26.72
N LYS A 148 3.70 8.01 26.33
CA LYS A 148 4.00 9.18 27.18
C LYS A 148 2.73 9.80 27.75
N GLU A 149 2.73 10.06 29.05
CA GLU A 149 1.63 10.74 29.72
C GLU A 149 1.50 12.19 29.24
N ILE A 150 0.25 12.64 29.05
CA ILE A 150 -0.07 14.03 28.67
C ILE A 150 -0.31 14.83 29.94
N VAL A 151 0.62 15.72 30.26
CA VAL A 151 0.53 16.58 31.44
C VAL A 151 -0.37 17.78 31.18
N ARG A 152 -1.05 18.30 32.21
CA ARG A 152 -1.93 19.49 32.09
C ARG A 152 -1.24 20.71 31.46
N SER A 153 0.03 20.95 31.80
CA SER A 153 0.81 22.06 31.24
C SER A 153 1.03 21.93 29.73
N GLU A 154 1.26 20.71 29.25
CA GLU A 154 1.36 20.39 27.82
C GLU A 154 0.03 20.70 27.12
N ARG A 155 -1.10 20.30 27.72
CA ARG A 155 -2.43 20.55 27.15
C ARG A 155 -2.75 22.03 27.01
N ILE A 156 -2.40 22.85 27.99
CA ILE A 156 -2.61 24.31 27.93
C ILE A 156 -1.79 24.92 26.78
N LYS A 157 -0.52 24.54 26.66
CA LYS A 157 0.35 24.99 25.55
C LYS A 157 -0.17 24.53 24.19
N ALA A 158 -0.67 23.30 24.12
CA ALA A 158 -1.23 22.74 22.90
C ALA A 158 -2.47 23.52 22.42
N GLY A 159 -3.34 23.94 23.35
CA GLY A 159 -4.53 24.73 23.03
C GLY A 159 -4.26 26.15 22.54
N GLN A 160 -3.22 26.83 23.06
CA GLN A 160 -2.94 28.24 22.75
C GLN A 160 -2.51 28.51 21.28
N GLY A 161 -2.02 27.49 20.58
CA GLY A 161 -1.49 27.61 19.21
C GLY A 161 -2.19 26.70 18.19
N LEU A 162 -3.38 26.19 18.52
CA LEU A 162 -4.02 25.14 17.73
C LEU A 162 -4.24 25.55 16.27
N GLU A 163 -4.70 26.76 15.99
CA GLU A 163 -4.99 27.21 14.61
C GLU A 163 -3.74 27.24 13.73
N GLY A 164 -2.61 27.71 14.27
CA GLY A 164 -1.34 27.76 13.54
C GLY A 164 -0.74 26.36 13.31
N VAL A 165 -0.89 25.48 14.29
CA VAL A 165 -0.46 24.07 14.16
C VAL A 165 -1.34 23.32 13.17
N ARG A 166 -2.66 23.52 13.22
CA ARG A 166 -3.62 22.93 12.28
C ARG A 166 -3.29 23.30 10.84
N ARG A 167 -3.05 24.58 10.55
CA ARG A 167 -2.70 25.04 9.21
C ARG A 167 -1.42 24.38 8.67
N ARG A 168 -0.37 24.33 9.49
CA ARG A 168 0.90 23.67 9.12
C ARG A 168 0.71 22.18 8.85
N ILE A 169 -0.10 21.50 9.65
CA ILE A 169 -0.40 20.09 9.45
C ILE A 169 -1.20 19.86 8.18
N GLU A 170 -2.21 20.68 7.90
CA GLU A 170 -2.99 20.59 6.65
C GLU A 170 -2.10 20.78 5.41
N GLU A 171 -1.10 21.67 5.47
CA GLU A 171 -0.10 21.85 4.42
C GLU A 171 0.80 20.60 4.25
N LEU A 172 1.39 20.11 5.35
CA LEU A 172 2.25 18.92 5.35
C LEU A 172 1.50 17.66 4.90
N GLU A 173 0.25 17.48 5.33
CA GLU A 173 -0.64 16.43 4.86
C GLU A 173 -0.89 16.54 3.36
N GLY A 174 -1.15 17.75 2.86
CA GLY A 174 -1.36 17.99 1.44
C GLY A 174 -0.12 17.67 0.59
N GLU A 175 1.07 17.96 1.09
CA GLU A 175 2.34 17.56 0.45
C GLU A 175 2.54 16.05 0.47
N TYR A 176 2.35 15.41 1.62
CA TYR A 176 2.44 13.95 1.75
C TYR A 176 1.47 13.23 0.80
N LEU A 177 0.19 13.66 0.76
CA LEU A 177 -0.82 13.07 -0.11
C LEU A 177 -0.50 13.28 -1.59
N ARG A 178 0.05 14.45 -1.97
CA ARG A 178 0.51 14.70 -3.35
C ARG A 178 1.66 13.80 -3.74
N LYS A 179 2.65 13.64 -2.86
CA LYS A 179 3.78 12.71 -3.07
C LYS A 179 3.28 11.28 -3.22
N ARG A 180 2.44 10.79 -2.29
CA ARG A 180 1.83 9.45 -2.36
C ARG A 180 0.99 9.23 -3.62
N ALA A 181 0.26 10.24 -4.08
CA ALA A 181 -0.50 10.15 -5.32
C ALA A 181 0.42 10.08 -6.55
N GLY A 182 1.54 10.82 -6.54
CA GLY A 182 2.59 10.73 -7.55
C GLY A 182 3.20 9.34 -7.61
N ASP A 183 3.67 8.83 -6.48
CA ASP A 183 4.27 7.49 -6.36
C ASP A 183 3.33 6.40 -6.92
N ARG A 184 2.04 6.43 -6.56
CA ARG A 184 1.03 5.49 -7.07
C ARG A 184 0.80 5.58 -8.58
N LEU A 185 0.91 6.78 -9.16
CA LEU A 185 0.78 6.96 -10.61
C LEU A 185 1.99 6.39 -11.33
N GLU A 186 3.19 6.63 -10.80
CA GLU A 186 4.45 6.09 -11.32
C GLU A 186 4.43 4.56 -11.33
N ASP A 187 4.05 3.94 -10.21
CA ASP A 187 3.88 2.48 -10.08
C ASP A 187 2.89 1.93 -11.12
N GLN A 188 1.73 2.59 -11.29
CA GLN A 188 0.72 2.17 -12.30
C GLN A 188 1.22 2.31 -13.74
N THR A 189 2.04 3.31 -14.05
CA THR A 189 2.66 3.44 -15.38
C THR A 189 3.73 2.38 -15.63
N GLN A 190 4.49 1.99 -14.60
CA GLN A 190 5.48 0.90 -14.72
C GLN A 190 4.77 -0.44 -14.96
N GLU A 191 3.73 -0.76 -14.18
CA GLU A 191 2.95 -2.00 -14.35
C GLU A 191 2.27 -2.10 -15.75
N LYS A 192 1.79 -0.99 -16.29
CA LYS A 192 1.18 -0.94 -17.65
C LYS A 192 2.21 -0.97 -18.78
N GLY A 193 3.43 -0.51 -18.53
CA GLY A 193 4.54 -0.63 -19.49
C GLY A 193 4.99 -2.08 -19.69
N GLU A 194 4.81 -2.92 -18.68
CA GLU A 194 5.22 -4.33 -18.68
C GLU A 194 4.17 -5.28 -19.29
N SER A 195 2.92 -4.84 -19.49
CA SER A 195 1.81 -5.65 -20.02
C SER A 195 1.42 -5.35 -21.49
N GLN A 196 2.41 -5.42 -22.41
CA GLN A 196 2.44 -5.72 -23.88
C GLN A 196 1.32 -5.26 -24.88
N PRO A 197 1.57 -5.04 -26.22
CA PRO A 197 2.55 -5.74 -27.08
C PRO A 197 3.36 -4.89 -28.08
N GLU A 198 4.32 -5.57 -28.72
CA GLU A 198 5.09 -5.14 -29.90
C GLU A 198 4.23 -4.35 -30.91
N LYS A 199 4.51 -3.06 -31.08
CA LYS A 199 4.03 -2.33 -32.25
C LYS A 199 4.97 -2.59 -33.41
N LYS A 200 4.54 -3.47 -34.32
CA LYS A 200 4.98 -3.50 -35.72
C LYS A 200 4.92 -2.07 -36.28
N LYS A 201 6.07 -1.53 -36.68
CA LYS A 201 6.16 -0.32 -37.49
C LYS A 201 5.71 -0.67 -38.91
N GLU A 202 4.44 -0.42 -39.22
CA GLU A 202 4.01 -0.19 -40.60
C GLU A 202 3.81 1.30 -40.83
N SER A 203 4.59 1.79 -41.79
CA SER A 203 4.57 3.12 -42.35
C SER A 203 3.25 3.42 -43.06
N VAL A 204 2.62 4.56 -42.75
CA VAL A 204 1.67 5.20 -43.66
C VAL A 204 2.09 6.66 -43.87
N SER A 205 2.46 6.90 -45.12
CA SER A 205 2.89 8.16 -45.72
C SER A 205 1.81 9.23 -45.71
N SER A 206 2.28 10.44 -45.47
CA SER A 206 1.65 11.75 -45.66
C SER A 206 1.12 12.00 -47.07
N ALA A 207 -0.09 12.59 -47.18
CA ALA A 207 -0.60 13.29 -48.37
C ALA A 207 -0.83 14.77 -47.98
N LYS A 208 0.05 15.67 -48.44
CA LYS A 208 -0.05 16.54 -49.63
C LYS A 208 -0.82 17.85 -49.39
N GLU A 209 -0.07 18.96 -49.42
CA GLU A 209 -0.50 20.22 -50.05
C GLU A 209 0.64 20.78 -50.91
N ASN A 210 0.25 21.45 -52.00
CA ASN A 210 1.03 21.72 -53.22
C ASN A 210 1.73 23.11 -53.25
N LYS A 211 2.69 23.20 -54.20
CA LYS A 211 3.04 24.32 -55.12
C LYS A 211 4.44 24.98 -54.89
N PRO A 212 5.05 25.62 -55.91
CA PRO A 212 5.59 24.97 -57.13
C PRO A 212 6.99 25.52 -57.53
N GLY A 213 7.69 24.77 -58.38
CA GLY A 213 8.69 25.31 -59.32
C GLY A 213 10.07 25.63 -58.76
N PHE A 214 11.10 24.97 -59.28
CA PHE A 214 12.24 25.59 -59.95
C PHE A 214 13.26 24.51 -60.36
N ASP A 215 13.91 24.76 -61.49
CA ASP A 215 14.71 23.88 -62.36
C ASP A 215 16.04 23.41 -61.78
N GLY A 216 16.59 22.33 -62.35
CA GLY A 216 18.04 22.24 -62.49
C GLY A 216 18.67 20.84 -62.47
N ARG A 217 18.66 20.16 -63.63
CA ARG A 217 19.81 19.46 -64.28
C ARG A 217 20.78 18.67 -63.37
N TRP A 218 21.04 17.38 -63.61
CA TRP A 218 21.87 16.96 -64.76
C TRP A 218 21.62 15.49 -65.21
N TYR A 219 21.69 15.35 -66.54
CA TYR A 219 22.01 14.20 -67.40
C TYR A 219 23.20 13.34 -66.92
N SER A 220 23.56 12.18 -67.45
CA SER A 220 22.97 11.02 -68.17
C SER A 220 24.15 10.06 -68.43
N ASP A 221 23.88 8.92 -69.07
CA ASP A 221 24.80 7.98 -69.75
C ASP A 221 25.00 6.65 -68.99
N ILE A 222 24.34 5.51 -69.29
CA ILE A 222 24.17 4.67 -70.50
C ILE A 222 25.22 3.54 -70.61
N ASN A 223 24.69 2.30 -70.75
CA ASN A 223 25.29 1.01 -71.21
C ASN A 223 26.20 0.23 -70.22
N ASN A 224 26.21 -1.11 -70.10
CA ASN A 224 25.89 -2.17 -71.08
C ASN A 224 25.74 -3.59 -70.42
N THR A 225 24.75 -4.39 -70.89
CA THR A 225 24.71 -5.84 -71.25
C THR A 225 25.52 -6.97 -70.53
N VAL A 226 24.79 -7.91 -69.87
CA VAL A 226 24.71 -9.44 -69.91
C VAL A 226 25.89 -10.34 -70.43
N PRO A 227 25.92 -11.69 -70.20
CA PRO A 227 25.95 -12.58 -68.99
C PRO A 227 27.07 -13.70 -69.05
N VAL A 228 27.06 -14.67 -68.10
CA VAL A 228 27.32 -16.15 -68.25
C VAL A 228 28.36 -16.83 -67.29
N SER A 229 27.82 -17.84 -66.57
CA SER A 229 28.35 -19.13 -66.05
C SER A 229 29.46 -19.28 -65.00
N GLY A 230 29.09 -19.92 -63.88
CA GLY A 230 29.43 -21.33 -63.63
C GLY A 230 30.25 -21.68 -62.37
N ASN A 231 29.61 -22.22 -61.31
CA ASN A 231 29.86 -23.57 -60.77
C ASN A 231 29.25 -23.84 -59.37
N ASN A 232 28.37 -24.85 -59.35
CA ASN A 232 28.21 -25.97 -58.40
C ASN A 232 28.47 -25.86 -56.87
N LYS A 233 27.36 -26.06 -56.14
CA LYS A 233 27.06 -27.10 -55.12
C LYS A 233 27.82 -27.23 -53.78
N GLU A 234 26.97 -27.17 -52.73
CA GLU A 234 26.87 -28.06 -51.56
C GLU A 234 28.00 -28.02 -50.49
N ASN A 235 27.77 -27.37 -49.33
CA ASN A 235 27.26 -28.01 -48.10
C ASN A 235 27.54 -27.19 -46.81
N ARG A 236 26.48 -27.04 -46.00
CA ARG A 236 26.39 -27.11 -44.52
C ARG A 236 27.47 -26.43 -43.66
N SER A 237 27.11 -25.37 -42.95
CA SER A 237 26.55 -25.42 -41.59
C SER A 237 26.34 -23.97 -41.10
N GLY A 238 25.08 -23.57 -40.91
CA GLY A 238 24.75 -22.28 -40.32
C GLY A 238 25.03 -22.30 -38.83
N GLU A 239 25.86 -21.36 -38.37
CA GLU A 239 25.95 -20.98 -36.97
C GLU A 239 24.73 -20.10 -36.65
N GLU A 240 23.85 -20.59 -35.78
CA GLU A 240 22.82 -19.78 -35.13
C GLU A 240 23.51 -18.81 -34.15
N PRO A 241 23.22 -17.50 -34.19
CA PRO A 241 23.63 -16.62 -33.11
C PRO A 241 22.74 -16.89 -31.89
N VAL A 242 23.35 -17.46 -30.86
CA VAL A 242 22.78 -17.70 -29.53
C VAL A 242 22.19 -16.41 -28.96
N GLU A 243 20.85 -16.33 -28.91
CA GLU A 243 20.15 -15.37 -28.07
C GLU A 243 20.49 -15.66 -26.62
N LYS A 244 21.36 -14.84 -26.02
CA LYS A 244 21.57 -14.81 -24.57
C LYS A 244 20.33 -14.23 -23.89
N THR A 245 19.30 -15.05 -23.71
CA THR A 245 18.37 -14.86 -22.60
C THR A 245 19.07 -15.36 -21.35
N SER A 246 19.73 -14.45 -20.61
CA SER A 246 20.25 -14.76 -19.29
C SER A 246 19.07 -14.99 -18.35
N SER A 247 18.62 -16.24 -18.25
CA SER A 247 17.74 -16.68 -17.17
C SER A 247 18.53 -16.55 -15.87
N LEU A 248 18.29 -15.46 -15.13
CA LEU A 248 18.83 -15.28 -13.79
C LEU A 248 18.43 -16.46 -12.92
N SER A 249 19.37 -16.97 -12.13
CA SER A 249 19.09 -18.04 -11.17
C SER A 249 18.08 -17.57 -10.12
N SER A 250 17.32 -18.50 -9.52
CA SER A 250 16.33 -18.15 -8.50
C SER A 250 16.94 -17.42 -7.28
N GLU A 251 18.22 -17.67 -7.00
CA GLU A 251 18.97 -16.99 -5.93
C GLU A 251 19.35 -15.55 -6.31
N GLU A 252 19.69 -15.29 -7.57
CA GLU A 252 19.97 -13.94 -8.06
C GLU A 252 18.70 -13.09 -8.09
N GLN A 253 17.56 -13.67 -8.49
CA GLN A 253 16.25 -13.00 -8.44
C GLN A 253 15.83 -12.65 -7.00
N GLU A 254 16.13 -13.52 -6.04
CA GLU A 254 15.83 -13.27 -4.62
C GLU A 254 16.73 -12.15 -4.04
N LYS A 255 18.02 -12.16 -4.37
CA LYS A 255 18.92 -11.06 -3.99
C LYS A 255 18.49 -9.74 -4.61
N GLU A 256 18.17 -9.74 -5.90
CA GLU A 256 17.71 -8.55 -6.61
C GLU A 256 16.43 -7.98 -5.98
N PHE A 257 15.48 -8.84 -5.57
CA PHE A 257 14.26 -8.41 -4.88
C PHE A 257 14.54 -7.71 -3.54
N TRP A 258 15.43 -8.26 -2.71
CA TRP A 258 15.72 -7.69 -1.37
C TRP A 258 16.71 -6.52 -1.40
N GLU A 259 17.59 -6.45 -2.40
CA GLU A 259 18.58 -5.39 -2.54
C GLU A 259 18.03 -4.15 -3.27
N LYS A 260 16.95 -4.29 -4.04
CA LYS A 260 16.26 -3.16 -4.69
C LYS A 260 15.70 -2.20 -3.63
N PRO A 261 16.07 -0.90 -3.66
CA PRO A 261 15.45 0.09 -2.77
C PRO A 261 13.94 0.14 -2.99
N CYS A 262 13.16 -0.10 -1.94
CA CYS A 262 11.70 -0.03 -1.98
C CYS A 262 11.18 1.16 -1.16
N ALA A 263 10.07 1.75 -1.59
CA ALA A 263 9.42 2.82 -0.85
C ALA A 263 8.67 2.25 0.37
N PHE A 264 8.59 3.00 1.46
CA PHE A 264 7.81 2.60 2.64
C PHE A 264 6.31 2.83 2.39
N THR A 265 5.67 1.87 1.72
CA THR A 265 4.27 1.96 1.29
C THR A 265 3.49 0.67 1.59
N PRO A 266 2.15 0.73 1.75
CA PRO A 266 1.30 -0.47 1.79
C PRO A 266 1.49 -1.39 0.61
N GLU A 267 1.67 -0.84 -0.59
CA GLU A 267 1.85 -1.57 -1.83
C GLU A 267 3.15 -2.39 -1.80
N SER A 268 4.26 -1.78 -1.42
CA SER A 268 5.55 -2.47 -1.25
C SER A 268 5.51 -3.52 -0.13
N ARG A 269 4.76 -3.27 0.95
CA ARG A 269 4.56 -4.27 2.01
C ARG A 269 3.76 -5.48 1.51
N LEU A 270 2.72 -5.26 0.70
CA LEU A 270 1.95 -6.33 0.06
C LEU A 270 2.82 -7.13 -0.93
N GLU A 271 3.68 -6.46 -1.67
CA GLU A 271 4.61 -7.11 -2.60
C GLU A 271 5.61 -8.01 -1.88
N ALA A 272 6.26 -7.49 -0.82
CA ALA A 272 7.16 -8.27 0.03
C ALA A 272 6.45 -9.49 0.64
N HIS A 273 5.20 -9.33 1.09
CA HIS A 273 4.40 -10.42 1.62
C HIS A 273 4.10 -11.49 0.54
N ARG A 274 3.64 -11.08 -0.65
CA ARG A 274 3.39 -11.99 -1.78
C ARG A 274 4.65 -12.73 -2.21
N HIS A 275 5.82 -12.09 -2.15
CA HIS A 275 7.10 -12.74 -2.45
C HIS A 275 7.42 -13.84 -1.42
N LEU A 276 7.25 -13.55 -0.12
CA LEU A 276 7.41 -14.53 0.96
C LEU A 276 6.41 -15.71 0.85
N GLU A 277 5.14 -15.45 0.53
CA GLU A 277 4.16 -16.52 0.30
C GLU A 277 4.55 -17.42 -0.87
N LYS A 278 4.99 -16.84 -1.99
CA LYS A 278 5.47 -17.61 -3.16
C LYS A 278 6.65 -18.50 -2.77
N LYS A 279 7.60 -18.00 -1.96
CA LYS A 279 8.72 -18.79 -1.46
C LYS A 279 8.25 -19.95 -0.58
N LYS A 280 7.39 -19.67 0.40
CA LYS A 280 6.83 -20.69 1.29
C LYS A 280 6.07 -21.78 0.51
N ASN A 281 5.34 -21.41 -0.54
CA ASN A 281 4.62 -22.37 -1.37
C ASN A 281 5.57 -23.23 -2.23
N LYS A 282 6.69 -22.66 -2.70
CA LYS A 282 7.75 -23.40 -3.41
C LYS A 282 8.51 -24.37 -2.50
N GLU A 283 8.67 -24.04 -1.22
CA GLU A 283 9.36 -24.90 -0.24
C GLU A 283 8.47 -26.05 0.29
N ASN A 284 7.14 -25.86 0.31
CA ASN A 284 6.18 -26.84 0.82
C ASN A 284 5.52 -27.72 -0.25
N GLY A 285 5.81 -27.48 -1.53
CA GLY A 285 5.28 -28.24 -2.68
C GLY A 285 6.33 -29.15 -3.28
#